data_AF-A0A822EER6-F1
#
_entry.id   AF-A0A822EER6-F1
#
_cell.length_a   1.000
_cell.length_b   1.000
_cell.length_c   1.000
_cell.angle_alpha   90.00
_cell.angle_beta   90.00
_cell.angle_gamma   90.00
#
_symmetry.space_group_name_H-M   'P 1'
#
loop_
_entity.id
_entity.type
_entity.pdbx_description
1 polymer ?
#
loop_
_entity_poly.entity_id
_entity_poly.type
_entity_poly.pdbx_seq_one_letter_code
_entity_poly.pdbx_strand_id
1 'polypeptide(L)'
;MQSISKLISYHHIFCTLYHPQSNGQVERFNATFVTQLAKLTDDELNNWDEYLCLIIFAYNTGVHSTTNMTPFELTFGRKPNLPIDNPPTSFTFHHPNDYFEQLVRNLEYFRGTVKQNILRQQQQSKICYNRQHEQDNERIM
;
A
#
# COMPACT_ATOMS: atom_id res chain seq x y z
N MET A 1 18.31 -13.68 -16.59
CA MET A 1 17.44 -13.66 -15.39
C MET A 1 17.95 -14.58 -14.28
N GLN A 2 18.17 -15.89 -14.51
CA GLN A 2 18.65 -16.82 -13.46
C GLN A 2 20.02 -16.44 -12.86
N SER A 3 20.94 -15.92 -13.67
CA SER A 3 22.27 -15.49 -13.21
C SER A 3 22.23 -14.32 -12.22
N ILE A 4 21.28 -13.40 -12.40
CA ILE A 4 21.09 -12.25 -11.50
C ILE A 4 20.43 -12.73 -10.19
N SER A 5 19.42 -13.60 -10.27
CA SER A 5 18.78 -14.21 -9.10
C SER A 5 19.77 -14.94 -8.18
N LYS A 6 20.73 -15.66 -8.76
CA LYS A 6 21.78 -16.32 -7.99
C LYS A 6 22.80 -15.35 -7.38
N LEU A 7 23.03 -14.19 -8.01
CA LEU A 7 23.97 -13.17 -7.54
C LEU A 7 23.41 -12.39 -6.34
N ILE A 8 22.15 -11.98 -6.42
CA ILE A 8 21.50 -11.16 -5.39
C ILE A 8 20.59 -11.97 -4.45
N SER A 9 20.66 -13.30 -4.52
CA SER A 9 19.96 -14.24 -3.63
C SER A 9 18.45 -13.98 -3.50
N TYR A 10 17.79 -13.47 -4.55
CA TYR A 10 16.32 -13.38 -4.57
C TYR A 10 15.71 -14.59 -5.25
N HIS A 11 14.60 -15.06 -4.71
CA HIS A 11 13.81 -16.12 -5.31
C HIS A 11 12.74 -15.52 -6.23
N HIS A 12 12.78 -15.85 -7.52
CA HIS A 12 11.76 -15.42 -8.47
C HIS A 12 10.49 -16.29 -8.31
N ILE A 13 9.34 -15.67 -8.09
CA ILE A 13 8.05 -16.37 -8.03
C ILE A 13 7.31 -16.12 -9.35
N PHE A 14 6.99 -17.19 -10.07
CA PHE A 14 6.23 -17.11 -11.32
C PHE A 14 4.73 -17.16 -11.03
N CYS A 15 3.96 -16.27 -11.64
CA CYS A 15 2.50 -16.40 -11.70
C CYS A 15 2.11 -17.23 -12.93
N THR A 16 1.08 -18.05 -12.79
CA THR A 16 0.47 -18.76 -13.92
C THR A 16 -0.21 -17.77 -14.86
N LEU A 17 -0.13 -18.04 -16.17
CA LEU A 17 -0.82 -17.27 -17.19
C LEU A 17 -2.33 -17.27 -16.89
N TYR A 18 -2.99 -16.13 -17.14
CA TYR A 18 -4.44 -15.94 -16.93
C TYR A 18 -4.93 -16.14 -15.47
N HIS A 19 -4.04 -15.99 -14.48
CA HIS A 19 -4.39 -16.04 -13.06
C HIS A 19 -4.09 -14.71 -12.33
N PRO A 20 -4.81 -13.62 -12.67
CA PRO A 20 -4.56 -12.27 -12.14
C PRO A 20 -4.72 -12.19 -10.60
N GLN A 21 -5.46 -13.13 -10.02
CA GLN A 21 -5.65 -13.25 -8.58
C GLN A 21 -4.32 -13.36 -7.81
N SER A 22 -3.28 -13.94 -8.41
CA SER A 22 -1.96 -14.08 -7.78
C SER A 22 -1.18 -12.76 -7.70
N ASN A 23 -1.48 -11.79 -8.56
CA ASN A 23 -0.78 -10.49 -8.64
C ASN A 23 -1.66 -9.28 -8.29
N GLY A 24 -2.85 -9.53 -7.73
CA GLY A 24 -3.90 -8.51 -7.54
C GLY A 24 -3.49 -7.29 -6.71
N GLN A 25 -2.51 -7.40 -5.80
CA GLN A 25 -2.01 -6.24 -5.05
C GLN A 25 -1.23 -5.27 -5.94
N VAL A 26 -0.35 -5.80 -6.80
CA VAL A 26 0.42 -5.01 -7.77
C VAL A 26 -0.51 -4.43 -8.83
N GLU A 27 -1.46 -5.22 -9.32
CA GLU A 27 -2.45 -4.77 -10.30
C GLU A 27 -3.32 -3.62 -9.74
N ARG A 28 -3.79 -3.73 -8.50
CA ARG A 28 -4.58 -2.67 -7.84
C ARG A 28 -3.77 -1.39 -7.65
N PHE A 29 -2.50 -1.53 -7.25
CA PHE A 29 -1.59 -0.39 -7.16
C PHE A 29 -1.43 0.27 -8.54
N ASN A 30 -1.10 -0.50 -9.56
CA ASN A 30 -0.90 0.00 -10.92
C ASN A 30 -2.16 0.69 -11.46
N ALA A 31 -3.35 0.13 -11.22
CA ALA A 31 -4.62 0.75 -11.61
C ALA A 31 -4.81 2.12 -10.92
N THR A 32 -4.52 2.20 -9.62
CA THR A 32 -4.62 3.46 -8.84
C THR A 32 -3.57 4.48 -9.30
N PHE A 33 -2.36 4.01 -9.61
CA PHE A 33 -1.26 4.84 -10.11
C PHE A 33 -1.59 5.42 -11.47
N VAL A 34 -1.99 4.58 -12.44
CA VAL A 34 -2.39 5.02 -13.80
C VAL A 34 -3.58 5.97 -13.74
N THR A 35 -4.56 5.72 -12.88
CA THR A 35 -5.71 6.61 -12.71
C THR A 35 -5.31 8.00 -12.20
N GLN A 36 -4.34 8.08 -11.27
CA GLN A 36 -3.83 9.37 -10.80
C GLN A 36 -3.00 10.07 -11.86
N LEU A 37 -2.17 9.31 -12.59
CA LEU A 37 -1.35 9.83 -13.66
C LEU A 37 -2.23 10.46 -14.75
N ALA A 38 -3.22 9.72 -15.25
CA ALA A 38 -4.15 10.18 -16.27
C ALA A 38 -4.97 11.42 -15.87
N LYS A 39 -5.10 11.74 -14.58
CA LYS A 39 -5.78 12.94 -14.09
C LYS A 39 -4.87 14.17 -14.00
N LEU A 40 -3.56 13.96 -13.90
CA LEU A 40 -2.58 15.02 -13.68
C LEU A 40 -1.80 15.35 -14.95
N THR A 41 -1.64 14.37 -15.84
CA THR A 41 -0.97 14.56 -17.12
C THR A 41 -1.87 15.21 -18.14
N ASP A 42 -1.24 15.94 -19.06
CA ASP A 42 -1.90 16.52 -20.22
C ASP A 42 -2.37 15.40 -21.18
N ASP A 43 -3.28 15.72 -22.11
CA ASP A 43 -3.84 14.76 -23.07
C ASP A 43 -2.77 14.05 -23.93
N GLU A 44 -1.61 14.69 -24.11
CA GLU A 44 -0.46 14.17 -24.85
C GLU A 44 0.53 13.35 -23.99
N LEU A 45 0.30 13.24 -22.68
CA LEU A 45 1.14 12.52 -21.71
C LEU A 45 2.61 12.99 -21.67
N ASN A 46 2.94 14.20 -22.11
CA ASN A 46 4.33 14.65 -22.22
C ASN A 46 5.01 14.98 -20.88
N ASN A 47 4.24 15.18 -19.81
CA ASN A 47 4.70 15.62 -18.48
C ASN A 47 4.51 14.55 -17.38
N TRP A 48 4.37 13.28 -17.76
CA TRP A 48 4.06 12.19 -16.82
C TRP A 48 5.16 11.93 -15.77
N ASP A 49 6.42 12.16 -16.14
CA ASP A 49 7.58 11.97 -15.29
C ASP A 49 7.67 13.03 -14.19
N GLU A 50 7.22 14.26 -14.47
CA GLU A 50 7.15 15.35 -13.48
C GLU A 50 6.21 15.02 -12.31
N TYR A 51 5.10 14.33 -12.60
CA TYR A 51 4.10 13.95 -11.58
C TYR A 51 4.42 12.64 -10.86
N LEU A 52 5.38 11.85 -11.34
CA LEU A 52 5.66 10.52 -10.81
C LEU A 52 6.00 10.57 -9.31
N CYS A 53 6.91 11.46 -8.91
CA CYS A 53 7.30 11.63 -7.51
C CYS A 53 6.12 12.10 -6.64
N LEU A 54 5.27 12.99 -7.17
CA LEU A 54 4.12 13.52 -6.46
C LEU A 54 3.06 12.43 -6.20
N ILE A 55 2.76 11.60 -7.21
CA ILE A 55 1.80 10.51 -7.09
C ILE A 55 2.29 9.45 -6.12
N ILE A 56 3.58 9.07 -6.19
CA ILE A 56 4.17 8.12 -5.25
C ILE A 56 4.13 8.67 -3.83
N PHE A 57 4.43 9.95 -3.64
CA PHE A 57 4.34 10.60 -2.34
C PHE A 57 2.91 10.54 -1.81
N ALA A 58 1.92 11.00 -2.58
CA ALA A 58 0.51 10.98 -2.21
C ALA A 58 0.00 9.56 -1.88
N TYR A 59 0.42 8.55 -2.66
CA TYR A 59 0.08 7.16 -2.40
C TYR A 59 0.67 6.64 -1.08
N ASN A 60 1.92 7.01 -0.77
CA ASN A 60 2.61 6.57 0.44
C ASN A 60 2.15 7.30 1.70
N THR A 61 1.67 8.54 1.59
CA THR A 61 1.20 9.35 2.72
C THR A 61 -0.31 9.34 2.89
N GLY A 62 -1.06 8.80 1.93
CA GLY A 62 -2.51 8.63 2.01
C GLY A 62 -2.91 7.41 2.85
N VAL A 63 -3.99 7.52 3.61
CA VAL A 63 -4.54 6.39 4.39
C VAL A 63 -5.24 5.41 3.45
N HIS A 64 -4.88 4.13 3.53
CA HIS A 64 -5.52 3.10 2.71
C HIS A 64 -6.67 2.43 3.45
N SER A 65 -7.79 2.23 2.77
CA SER A 65 -9.01 1.66 3.38
C SER A 65 -8.83 0.25 3.93
N THR A 66 -7.97 -0.56 3.32
CA THR A 66 -7.74 -1.95 3.74
C THR A 66 -6.91 -2.04 5.02
N THR A 67 -5.95 -1.15 5.20
CA THR A 67 -5.03 -1.16 6.34
C THR A 67 -5.42 -0.16 7.42
N ASN A 68 -6.23 0.86 7.09
CA ASN A 68 -6.50 2.06 7.88
C ASN A 68 -5.23 2.81 8.33
N MET A 69 -4.13 2.65 7.58
CA MET A 69 -2.84 3.27 7.84
C MET A 69 -2.20 3.67 6.51
N THR A 70 -1.22 4.57 6.57
CA THR A 70 -0.43 4.95 5.39
C THR A 70 0.67 3.92 5.12
N PRO A 71 1.03 3.63 3.85
CA PRO A 71 2.18 2.77 3.55
C PRO A 71 3.50 3.27 4.18
N PHE A 72 3.65 4.60 4.31
CA PHE A 72 4.79 5.22 4.98
C PHE A 72 4.88 4.80 6.45
N GLU A 73 3.79 4.90 7.22
CA GLU A 73 3.76 4.48 8.63
C GLU A 73 4.10 3.00 8.79
N LEU A 74 3.64 2.15 7.89
CA LEU A 74 3.90 0.71 7.93
C LEU A 74 5.36 0.35 7.63
N THR A 75 6.06 1.20 6.88
CA THR A 75 7.46 1.01 6.53
C THR A 75 8.38 1.60 7.59
N PHE A 76 8.06 2.79 8.10
CA PHE A 76 8.97 3.57 8.93
C PHE A 76 8.57 3.67 10.41
N GLY A 77 7.40 3.18 10.81
CA GLY A 77 6.98 3.19 12.23
C GLY A 77 6.60 4.58 12.76
N ARG A 78 6.46 5.57 11.89
CA ARG A 78 6.13 6.96 12.23
C ARG A 78 5.29 7.60 11.14
N LYS A 79 4.60 8.69 11.49
CA LYS A 79 3.89 9.52 10.51
C LYS A 79 4.87 10.23 9.57
N PRO A 80 4.51 10.40 8.29
CA PRO A 80 5.24 11.29 7.40
C PRO A 80 5.15 12.72 7.92
N ASN A 81 6.22 13.50 7.74
CA ASN A 81 6.18 14.94 8.00
C ASN A 81 5.74 15.61 6.70
N LEU A 82 4.51 16.10 6.65
CA LEU A 82 3.99 16.80 5.48
C LEU A 82 4.32 18.30 5.57
N PRO A 83 4.42 19.01 4.43
CA PRO A 83 4.63 20.46 4.44
C PRO A 83 3.55 21.26 5.17
N ILE A 84 2.35 20.69 5.27
CA ILE A 84 1.21 21.27 6.01
C ILE A 84 1.29 21.01 7.52
N ASP A 85 2.07 20.02 7.95
CA ASP A 85 2.16 19.67 9.35
C ASP A 85 2.99 20.73 10.09
N ASN A 86 2.57 21.09 11.30
CA ASN A 86 3.36 21.89 12.21
C ASN A 86 4.20 20.93 13.08
N PRO A 87 5.47 20.66 12.75
CA PRO A 87 6.25 19.69 13.50
C PRO A 87 6.47 20.20 14.94
N PRO A 88 6.48 19.29 15.93
CA PRO A 88 6.80 19.68 17.29
C PRO A 88 8.21 20.30 17.34
N THR A 89 8.34 21.41 18.07
CA THR A 89 9.55 22.24 18.12
C THR A 89 10.75 21.52 18.75
N SER A 90 10.50 20.46 19.52
CA SER A 90 11.53 19.62 20.13
C SER A 90 11.02 18.21 20.39
N PHE A 91 11.80 17.21 20.01
CA PHE A 91 11.64 15.85 20.53
C PHE A 91 12.60 15.66 21.70
N THR A 92 12.07 15.61 22.92
CA THR A 92 12.87 15.28 24.10
C THR A 92 13.00 13.76 24.23
N PHE A 93 14.16 13.24 23.86
CA PHE A 93 14.59 11.87 24.15
C PHE A 93 15.65 11.92 25.25
N HIS A 94 15.51 11.09 26.29
CA HIS A 94 16.43 11.09 27.42
C HIS A 94 17.69 10.26 27.14
N HIS A 95 17.58 9.25 26.28
CA HIS A 95 18.68 8.40 25.84
C HIS A 95 18.75 8.30 24.31
N PRO A 96 19.96 8.09 23.74
CA PRO A 96 20.16 7.99 22.29
C PRO A 96 19.30 6.92 21.59
N ASN A 97 18.97 5.81 22.29
CA ASN A 97 18.19 4.71 21.72
C ASN A 97 16.67 4.83 21.92
N ASP A 98 16.18 5.79 22.70
CA ASP A 98 14.75 5.90 23.02
C ASP A 98 13.88 6.04 21.77
N TYR A 99 14.38 6.79 20.78
CA TYR A 99 13.72 6.95 19.48
C TYR A 99 13.63 5.63 18.71
N PHE A 100 14.73 4.88 18.64
CA PHE A 100 14.76 3.61 17.92
C PHE A 100 13.81 2.58 18.58
N GLU A 101 13.87 2.48 19.91
CA GLU A 101 12.99 1.63 20.70
C GLU A 101 11.51 1.99 20.51
N GLN A 102 11.19 3.28 20.40
CA GLN A 102 9.83 3.73 20.09
C GLN A 102 9.41 3.33 18.67
N LEU A 103 10.27 3.47 17.66
CA LEU A 103 9.97 3.06 16.28
C LEU A 103 9.70 1.56 16.19
N VAL A 104 10.52 0.73 16.84
CA VAL A 104 10.34 -0.73 16.86
C VAL A 104 9.00 -1.09 17.49
N ARG A 105 8.67 -0.50 18.64
CA ARG A 105 7.36 -0.71 19.30
C ARG A 105 6.19 -0.31 18.40
N ASN A 106 6.29 0.84 17.73
CA ASN A 106 5.26 1.29 16.80
C ASN A 106 5.09 0.32 15.63
N LEU A 107 6.19 -0.17 15.04
CA LEU A 107 6.14 -1.13 13.94
C LEU A 107 5.49 -2.45 14.35
N GLU A 108 5.81 -2.97 15.53
CA GLU A 108 5.17 -4.17 16.08
C GLU A 108 3.67 -3.98 16.27
N TYR A 109 3.27 -2.85 16.85
CA TYR A 109 1.87 -2.48 17.02
C TYR A 109 1.13 -2.35 15.67
N PHE A 110 1.73 -1.67 14.70
CA PHE A 110 1.16 -1.49 13.37
C PHE A 110 0.99 -2.82 12.64
N ARG A 111 1.99 -3.71 12.68
CA ARG A 111 1.90 -5.04 12.09
C ARG A 111 0.75 -5.85 12.67
N GLY A 112 0.57 -5.83 14.00
CA GLY A 112 -0.54 -6.49 14.66
C GLY A 112 -1.89 -5.95 14.22
N THR A 113 -2.03 -4.61 14.20
CA THR A 113 -3.27 -3.92 13.84
C THR A 113 -3.64 -4.11 12.36
N VAL A 114 -2.68 -3.94 11.46
CA VAL A 114 -2.90 -4.10 10.02
C VAL A 114 -3.25 -5.53 9.65
N LYS A 115 -2.63 -6.52 10.29
CA LYS A 115 -3.01 -7.92 10.09
C LYS A 115 -4.50 -8.15 10.40
N GLN A 116 -5.00 -7.60 11.51
CA GLN A 116 -6.42 -7.67 11.87
C GLN A 116 -7.31 -6.95 10.85
N ASN A 117 -6.92 -5.75 10.41
CA ASN A 117 -7.68 -4.96 9.43
C ASN A 117 -7.78 -5.67 8.08
N ILE A 118 -6.67 -6.22 7.58
CA ILE A 118 -6.64 -6.99 6.32
C ILE A 118 -7.55 -8.21 6.43
N LEU A 119 -7.50 -8.97 7.53
CA LEU A 119 -8.35 -10.15 7.72
C LEU A 119 -9.84 -9.78 7.73
N ARG A 120 -10.22 -8.71 8.43
CA ARG A 120 -11.60 -8.21 8.44
C ARG A 120 -12.04 -7.79 7.04
N GLN A 121 -11.20 -7.07 6.31
CA GLN A 121 -11.51 -6.63 4.95
C GLN A 121 -11.67 -7.81 3.99
N GLN A 122 -10.84 -8.85 4.12
CA GLN A 122 -10.94 -10.09 3.33
C GLN A 122 -12.25 -10.82 3.62
N GLN A 123 -12.65 -10.93 4.90
CA GLN A 123 -13.92 -11.56 5.29
C GLN A 123 -15.12 -10.80 4.70
N GLN A 124 -15.13 -9.47 4.83
CA GLN A 124 -16.19 -8.62 4.27
C GLN A 124 -16.25 -8.75 2.74
N SER A 125 -15.10 -8.70 2.07
CA SER A 125 -15.01 -8.85 0.61
C SER A 125 -15.56 -10.21 0.15
N LYS A 126 -15.29 -11.29 0.89
CA LYS A 126 -15.84 -12.62 0.62
C LYS A 126 -17.36 -12.65 0.75
N ILE A 127 -17.92 -12.02 1.80
CA ILE A 127 -19.37 -11.97 2.01
C ILE A 127 -20.05 -11.19 0.88
N CYS A 128 -19.52 -10.02 0.51
CA CYS A 128 -20.04 -9.21 -0.58
C CYS A 128 -20.01 -9.96 -1.91
N TYR A 129 -18.88 -10.64 -2.21
CA TYR A 129 -18.75 -11.47 -3.40
C TYR A 129 -19.81 -12.58 -3.46
N ASN A 130 -19.94 -13.36 -2.38
CA ASN A 130 -20.89 -14.46 -2.32
C ASN A 130 -22.34 -13.97 -2.50
N ARG A 131 -22.72 -12.89 -1.83
CA ARG A 131 -24.06 -12.30 -1.94
C ARG A 131 -24.38 -11.85 -3.36
N GLN A 132 -23.43 -11.20 -4.02
CA GLN A 132 -23.62 -10.73 -5.39
C GLN A 132 -23.77 -11.92 -6.35
N HIS A 133 -22.98 -12.98 -6.15
CA HIS A 133 -23.04 -14.19 -6.94
C HIS A 133 -24.36 -14.98 -6.76
N GLU A 134 -24.94 -14.96 -5.56
CA GLU A 134 -26.27 -15.53 -5.27
C GLU A 134 -27.38 -14.72 -5.96
N GLN A 135 -27.33 -13.38 -5.89
CA GLN A 135 -28.31 -12.49 -6.54
C GLN A 135 -28.27 -12.58 -8.08
N ASP A 136 -27.08 -12.72 -8.66
CA ASP A 136 -26.93 -12.86 -10.11
C ASP A 136 -27.46 -14.23 -10.59
N ASN A 137 -27.30 -15.29 -9.80
CA ASN A 137 -27.91 -16.60 -10.08
C ASN A 137 -29.45 -16.56 -9.97
N GLU A 138 -30.00 -15.81 -9.01
CA GLU A 138 -31.45 -15.61 -8.87
C GLU A 138 -32.06 -14.75 -9.98
N ARG A 139 -31.29 -13.86 -10.62
CA ARG A 139 -31.73 -13.04 -11.75
C ARG A 139 -31.78 -13.76 -13.10
N ILE A 140 -31.10 -14.90 -13.21
CA ILE A 140 -30.98 -15.69 -14.45
C ILE A 140 -32.01 -16.84 -14.47
N MET A 141 -32.64 -17.15 -13.33
CA MET A 141 -33.81 -18.04 -13.22
C MET A 141 -35.12 -17.27 -13.35
#